data_AF-A0A2B0WRS9-F1
#
_entry.id   AF-A0A2B0WRS9-F1
#
_cell.length_a   1.000
_cell.length_b   1.000
_cell.length_c   1.000
_cell.angle_alpha   90.00
_cell.angle_beta   90.00
_cell.angle_gamma   90.00
#
_symmetry.space_group_name_H-M   'P 1'
#
loop_
_entity.id
_entity.type
_entity.pdbx_description
1 polymer ?
#
loop_
_entity_poly.entity_id
_entity_poly.type
_entity_poly.pdbx_seq_one_letter_code
_entity_poly.pdbx_strand_id
1 'polypeptide(L)'
;MKKVERINTIMRYINNRSHFTISEIIREFNISRSTAIRDIREIEAMGMPLVAEVGRTGGYFVMHNSILPVVRFTDNEVKALFIAFMATRNQQLPYLKSRQSLAEKLLGLISETQQDDIVLLNQLLLFEGTNPHNPDLLELSDLPHPMLEKLIQMLLLDSHLLITIKEKKEIKSYSIYLLHLYQEKSQWIIEGFDLKEEKKRMFPVDHLINIEPYTTKKKLNKKKILEKLSKKDEAINLVLELGPKAIAQFKKYHPFKISISYTNPYQSTAILKTFINVNNSDEVTEIINWVLFLGKDITIREMPEEILAGLQERLCLYSP
;
A
#
# COMPACT_ATOMS: atom_id res chain seq x y z
N MET A 1 -28.58 23.37 4.41
CA MET A 1 -27.80 22.76 3.30
C MET A 1 -28.41 23.16 1.96
N LYS A 2 -27.61 23.58 0.97
CA LYS A 2 -28.11 23.93 -0.36
C LYS A 2 -28.61 22.67 -1.08
N LYS A 3 -29.57 22.81 -1.99
CA LYS A 3 -30.21 21.66 -2.69
C LYS A 3 -29.21 20.76 -3.41
N VAL A 4 -28.26 21.34 -4.14
CA VAL A 4 -27.24 20.60 -4.91
C VAL A 4 -26.31 19.82 -3.99
N GLU A 5 -25.82 20.44 -2.92
CA GLU A 5 -24.98 19.77 -1.90
C GLU A 5 -25.74 18.60 -1.25
N ARG A 6 -27.02 18.80 -0.94
CA ARG A 6 -27.87 17.76 -0.36
C ARG A 6 -28.02 16.57 -1.30
N ILE A 7 -28.38 16.82 -2.55
CA ILE A 7 -28.56 15.77 -3.57
C ILE A 7 -27.26 14.97 -3.76
N ASN A 8 -26.11 15.65 -3.89
CA ASN A 8 -24.81 14.97 -4.00
C ASN A 8 -24.48 14.13 -2.77
N THR A 9 -24.80 14.64 -1.58
CA THR A 9 -24.54 13.91 -0.33
C THR A 9 -25.48 12.70 -0.18
N ILE A 10 -26.75 12.84 -0.56
CA ILE A 10 -27.72 11.72 -0.61
C ILE A 10 -27.25 10.66 -1.61
N MET A 11 -26.83 11.05 -2.82
CA MET A 11 -26.29 10.11 -3.83
C MET A 11 -25.13 9.29 -3.28
N ARG A 12 -24.17 9.93 -2.61
CA ARG A 12 -23.05 9.21 -1.98
C ARG A 12 -23.52 8.30 -0.85
N TYR A 13 -24.47 8.77 -0.04
CA TYR A 13 -25.05 8.00 1.06
C TYR A 13 -25.77 6.73 0.58
N ILE A 14 -26.55 6.82 -0.49
CA ILE A 14 -27.29 5.67 -1.03
C ILE A 14 -26.41 4.76 -1.88
N ASN A 15 -25.42 5.29 -2.63
CA ASN A 15 -24.49 4.46 -3.41
C ASN A 15 -23.66 3.50 -2.54
N ASN A 16 -23.38 3.88 -1.30
CA ASN A 16 -22.65 3.06 -0.34
C ASN A 16 -23.54 2.00 0.36
N ARG A 17 -24.83 1.91 0.01
CA ARG A 17 -25.80 0.98 0.61
C ARG A 17 -26.51 0.21 -0.50
N SER A 18 -26.58 -1.11 -0.36
CA SER A 18 -27.35 -1.94 -1.30
C SER A 18 -28.86 -1.72 -1.19
N HIS A 19 -29.34 -1.24 -0.04
CA HIS A 19 -30.76 -0.98 0.25
C HIS A 19 -30.90 0.22 1.20
N PHE A 20 -31.92 1.06 0.98
CA PHE A 20 -32.28 2.17 1.87
C PHE A 20 -33.77 2.49 1.83
N THR A 21 -34.30 3.17 2.85
CA THR A 21 -35.70 3.60 2.94
C THR A 21 -35.82 5.12 2.97
N ILE A 22 -36.98 5.65 2.59
CA ILE A 22 -37.28 7.10 2.71
C ILE A 22 -37.18 7.57 4.16
N SER A 23 -37.57 6.73 5.13
CA SER A 23 -37.47 7.04 6.54
C SER A 23 -36.01 7.24 6.99
N GLU A 24 -35.07 6.45 6.45
CA GLU A 24 -33.64 6.64 6.70
C GLU A 24 -33.13 7.95 6.11
N ILE A 25 -33.55 8.32 4.89
CA ILE A 25 -33.18 9.59 4.27
C ILE A 25 -33.72 10.79 5.06
N ILE A 26 -34.98 10.72 5.51
CA ILE A 26 -35.59 11.74 6.37
C ILE A 26 -34.76 11.94 7.65
N ARG A 27 -34.40 10.84 8.31
CA ARG A 27 -33.67 10.87 9.59
C ARG A 27 -32.23 11.38 9.40
N GLU A 28 -31.52 10.86 8.40
CA GLU A 28 -30.11 11.18 8.18
C GLU A 28 -29.90 12.62 7.73
N PHE A 29 -30.76 13.11 6.84
CA PHE A 29 -30.61 14.44 6.24
C PHE A 29 -31.50 15.51 6.87
N ASN A 30 -32.29 15.14 7.88
CA ASN A 30 -33.23 16.00 8.59
C ASN A 30 -34.14 16.80 7.64
N ILE A 31 -34.77 16.10 6.68
CA ILE A 31 -35.65 16.68 5.67
C ILE A 31 -37.05 16.08 5.73
N SER A 32 -38.04 16.81 5.22
CA SER A 32 -39.41 16.31 5.15
C SER A 32 -39.53 15.13 4.18
N ARG A 33 -40.58 14.30 4.36
CA ARG A 33 -40.87 13.18 3.46
C ARG A 33 -41.03 13.59 2.01
N SER A 34 -41.71 14.72 1.75
CA SER A 34 -41.91 15.22 0.39
C SER A 34 -40.61 15.69 -0.25
N THR A 35 -39.70 16.29 0.54
CA THR A 35 -38.35 16.65 0.10
C THR A 35 -37.53 15.41 -0.23
N ALA A 36 -37.51 14.40 0.64
CA ALA A 36 -36.79 13.15 0.41
C ALA A 36 -37.24 12.45 -0.88
N ILE A 37 -38.55 12.31 -1.09
CA ILE A 37 -39.10 11.70 -2.32
C ILE A 37 -38.72 12.50 -3.56
N ARG A 38 -38.76 13.84 -3.49
CA ARG A 38 -38.38 14.70 -4.61
C ARG A 38 -36.89 14.58 -4.94
N ASP A 39 -36.03 14.62 -3.93
CA ASP A 39 -34.59 14.49 -4.12
C ASP A 39 -34.24 13.11 -4.70
N ILE A 40 -34.88 12.02 -4.24
CA ILE A 40 -34.68 10.67 -4.80
C ILE A 40 -35.11 10.60 -6.28
N ARG A 41 -36.24 11.22 -6.65
CA ARG A 41 -36.67 11.31 -8.06
C ARG A 41 -35.69 12.13 -8.92
N GLU A 42 -35.13 13.20 -8.38
CA GLU A 42 -34.11 13.98 -9.08
C GLU A 42 -32.82 13.17 -9.28
N ILE A 43 -32.44 12.37 -8.28
CA ILE A 43 -31.29 11.47 -8.37
C ILE A 43 -31.51 10.37 -9.42
N GLU A 44 -32.70 9.77 -9.48
CA GLU A 44 -33.09 8.82 -10.53
C GLU A 44 -33.01 9.47 -11.92
N ALA A 45 -33.53 10.70 -12.05
CA ALA A 45 -33.47 11.47 -13.31
C ALA A 45 -32.03 11.85 -13.73
N MET A 46 -31.08 11.90 -12.78
CA MET A 46 -29.65 12.08 -13.04
C MET A 46 -28.95 10.79 -13.51
N GLY A 47 -29.69 9.69 -13.70
CA GLY A 47 -29.19 8.43 -14.24
C GLY A 47 -28.75 7.41 -13.19
N MET A 48 -29.07 7.62 -11.91
CA MET A 48 -28.81 6.62 -10.88
C MET A 48 -29.82 5.47 -10.97
N PRO A 49 -29.39 4.21 -11.12
CA PRO A 49 -30.31 3.10 -11.36
C PRO A 49 -30.95 2.64 -10.04
N LEU A 50 -32.07 3.28 -9.67
CA LEU A 50 -32.83 2.97 -8.46
C LEU A 50 -34.01 2.04 -8.78
N VAL A 51 -34.26 1.05 -7.93
CA VAL A 51 -35.44 0.18 -7.98
C VAL A 51 -36.23 0.34 -6.69
N ALA A 52 -37.50 0.72 -6.80
CA ALA A 52 -38.40 0.77 -5.66
C ALA A 52 -39.06 -0.59 -5.44
N GLU A 53 -38.95 -1.13 -4.23
CA GLU A 53 -39.71 -2.29 -3.77
C GLU A 53 -40.89 -1.83 -2.92
N VAL A 54 -42.10 -2.28 -3.28
CA VAL A 54 -43.35 -1.93 -2.56
C VAL A 54 -43.69 -3.01 -1.52
N GLY A 55 -43.99 -2.60 -0.28
CA GLY A 55 -44.37 -3.52 0.81
C GLY A 55 -44.17 -2.92 2.20
N ARG A 56 -44.51 -3.67 3.26
CA ARG A 56 -44.31 -3.24 4.66
C ARG A 56 -42.83 -2.99 5.01
N THR A 57 -41.92 -3.71 4.36
CA THR A 57 -40.47 -3.54 4.42
C THR A 57 -39.90 -2.89 3.16
N GLY A 58 -40.77 -2.28 2.33
CA GLY A 58 -40.38 -1.71 1.06
C GLY A 58 -39.34 -0.59 1.19
N GLY A 59 -38.52 -0.44 0.16
CA GLY A 59 -37.40 0.48 0.12
C GLY A 59 -36.89 0.68 -1.29
N TYR A 60 -35.71 1.24 -1.41
CA TYR A 60 -35.01 1.47 -2.66
C TYR A 60 -33.73 0.65 -2.70
N PHE A 61 -33.49 0.01 -3.83
CA PHE A 61 -32.21 -0.64 -4.14
C PHE A 61 -31.48 0.19 -5.18
N VAL A 62 -30.18 0.37 -4.98
CA VAL A 62 -29.31 0.85 -6.04
C VAL A 62 -28.87 -0.39 -6.82
N MET A 63 -29.28 -0.50 -8.08
CA MET A 63 -28.71 -1.54 -8.94
C MET A 63 -27.21 -1.28 -8.99
N HIS A 64 -26.43 -2.29 -8.63
CA HIS A 64 -24.98 -2.23 -8.77
C HIS A 64 -24.66 -2.35 -10.26
N ASN A 65 -24.81 -1.26 -11.01
CA ASN A 65 -24.18 -1.20 -12.32
C ASN A 65 -22.68 -1.16 -12.07
N SER A 66 -21.94 -2.07 -12.70
CA SER A 66 -20.47 -2.19 -12.68
C SER A 66 -19.74 -0.95 -13.26
N ILE A 67 -20.46 0.14 -13.47
CA ILE A 67 -20.05 1.38 -14.10
C ILE A 67 -20.08 2.44 -13.01
N LEU A 68 -18.92 3.06 -12.76
CA LEU A 68 -18.82 4.17 -11.83
C LEU A 68 -19.86 5.25 -12.22
N PRO A 69 -20.59 5.84 -11.26
CA PRO A 69 -21.47 6.96 -11.55
C PRO A 69 -20.67 8.10 -12.19
N VAL A 70 -21.34 9.00 -12.91
CA VAL A 70 -20.68 10.17 -13.50
C VAL A 70 -20.11 11.05 -12.37
N VAL A 71 -18.78 11.04 -12.22
CA VAL A 71 -18.07 11.84 -11.22
C VAL A 71 -17.67 13.18 -11.86
N ARG A 72 -17.87 14.27 -11.13
CA ARG A 72 -17.36 15.60 -11.51
C ARG A 72 -16.08 15.86 -10.75
N PHE A 73 -15.03 16.23 -11.46
CA PHE A 73 -13.77 16.68 -10.86
C PHE A 73 -13.68 18.20 -10.97
N THR A 74 -13.20 18.83 -9.91
CA THR A 74 -12.70 20.20 -9.93
C THR A 74 -11.33 20.26 -10.60
N ASP A 75 -10.93 21.44 -11.03
CA ASP A 75 -9.62 21.66 -11.64
C ASP A 75 -8.45 21.21 -10.73
N ASN A 76 -8.53 21.51 -9.44
CA ASN A 76 -7.52 21.08 -8.46
C ASN A 76 -7.49 19.56 -8.25
N GLU A 77 -8.64 18.86 -8.31
CA GLU A 77 -8.68 17.40 -8.19
C GLU A 77 -8.07 16.72 -9.42
N VAL A 78 -8.29 17.28 -10.62
CA VAL A 78 -7.62 16.82 -11.85
C VAL A 78 -6.11 16.99 -11.70
N LYS A 79 -5.64 18.19 -11.32
CA LYS A 79 -4.21 18.46 -11.09
C LYS A 79 -3.60 17.51 -10.07
N ALA A 80 -4.28 17.28 -8.94
CA ALA A 80 -3.83 16.34 -7.92
C ALA A 80 -3.67 14.90 -8.45
N LEU A 81 -4.61 14.44 -9.28
CA LEU A 81 -4.55 13.11 -9.88
C LEU A 81 -3.38 12.96 -10.86
N PHE A 82 -3.16 13.96 -11.73
CA PHE A 82 -2.04 13.94 -12.68
C PHE A 82 -0.69 14.06 -11.96
N ILE A 83 -0.58 14.90 -10.93
CA ILE A 83 0.62 14.98 -10.08
C ILE A 83 0.92 13.61 -9.45
N ALA A 84 -0.10 12.88 -8.99
CA ALA A 84 0.10 11.52 -8.46
C ALA A 84 0.60 10.55 -9.54
N PHE A 85 0.13 10.66 -10.79
CA PHE A 85 0.66 9.86 -11.90
C PHE A 85 2.11 10.23 -12.24
N MET A 86 2.46 11.51 -12.25
CA MET A 86 3.85 11.96 -12.46
C MET A 86 4.77 11.43 -11.35
N ALA A 87 4.36 11.57 -10.10
CA ALA A 87 5.12 11.13 -8.93
C ALA A 87 5.38 9.62 -8.89
N THR A 88 4.48 8.84 -9.48
CA THR A 88 4.56 7.37 -9.47
C THR A 88 4.98 6.80 -10.83
N ARG A 89 5.37 7.63 -11.81
CA ARG A 89 5.71 7.19 -13.19
C ARG A 89 6.81 6.15 -13.23
N ASN A 90 7.85 6.34 -12.44
CA ASN A 90 9.02 5.47 -12.38
C ASN A 90 9.01 4.58 -11.13
N GLN A 91 7.83 4.33 -10.58
CA GLN A 91 7.64 3.33 -9.54
C GLN A 91 7.08 2.07 -10.18
N GLN A 92 7.61 0.89 -9.81
CA GLN A 92 7.13 -0.43 -10.25
C GLN A 92 5.73 -0.77 -9.72
N LEU A 93 4.75 0.11 -9.86
CA LEU A 93 3.38 -0.12 -9.39
C LEU A 93 2.61 -1.03 -10.36
N PRO A 94 1.72 -1.90 -9.86
CA PRO A 94 0.88 -2.75 -10.69
C PRO A 94 -0.11 -1.93 -11.53
N TYR A 95 -0.69 -2.56 -12.57
CA TYR A 95 -1.72 -1.99 -13.43
C TYR A 95 -1.26 -0.83 -14.31
N LEU A 96 0.01 -0.83 -14.72
CA LEU A 96 0.62 0.24 -15.53
C LEU A 96 -0.18 0.54 -16.81
N LYS A 97 -0.65 -0.49 -17.52
CA LYS A 97 -1.49 -0.34 -18.71
C LYS A 97 -2.81 0.35 -18.41
N SER A 98 -3.47 -0.02 -17.31
CA SER A 98 -4.71 0.62 -16.87
C SER A 98 -4.48 2.07 -16.47
N ARG A 99 -3.33 2.38 -15.86
CA ARG A 99 -2.94 3.75 -15.52
C ARG A 99 -2.74 4.62 -16.75
N GLN A 100 -2.06 4.11 -17.78
CA GLN A 100 -1.91 4.81 -19.06
C GLN A 100 -3.27 5.07 -19.71
N SER A 101 -4.10 4.03 -19.84
CA SER A 101 -5.45 4.18 -20.41
C SER A 101 -6.31 5.18 -19.62
N LEU A 102 -6.17 5.20 -18.29
CA LEU A 102 -6.87 6.16 -17.42
C LEU A 102 -6.40 7.59 -17.68
N ALA A 103 -5.08 7.82 -17.77
CA ALA A 103 -4.53 9.14 -18.08
C ALA A 103 -5.00 9.66 -19.44
N GLU A 104 -4.95 8.82 -20.50
CA GLU A 104 -5.44 9.16 -21.84
C GLU A 104 -6.93 9.53 -21.82
N LYS A 105 -7.77 8.74 -21.15
CA LYS A 105 -9.20 9.02 -21.00
C LYS A 105 -9.46 10.34 -20.28
N LEU A 106 -8.71 10.63 -19.21
CA LEU A 106 -8.88 11.86 -18.44
C LEU A 106 -8.42 13.10 -19.22
N LEU A 107 -7.30 13.01 -19.95
CA LEU A 107 -6.84 14.08 -20.84
C LEU A 107 -7.92 14.43 -21.89
N GLY A 108 -8.57 13.42 -22.46
CA GLY A 108 -9.66 13.62 -23.43
C GLY A 108 -10.94 14.23 -22.86
N LEU A 109 -11.09 14.34 -21.54
CA LEU A 109 -12.28 14.89 -20.86
C LEU A 109 -12.09 16.32 -20.35
N ILE A 110 -10.85 16.82 -20.29
CA ILE A 110 -10.52 18.14 -19.75
C ILE A 110 -10.26 19.16 -20.86
N SER A 111 -10.44 20.45 -20.56
CA SER A 111 -10.24 21.53 -21.54
C SER A 111 -8.76 21.71 -21.94
N GLU A 112 -8.50 22.32 -23.11
CA GLU A 112 -7.14 22.61 -23.59
C GLU A 112 -6.31 23.40 -22.55
N THR A 113 -6.88 24.44 -21.94
CA THR A 113 -6.22 25.20 -20.87
C THR A 113 -5.79 24.33 -19.69
N GLN A 114 -6.61 23.34 -19.31
CA GLN A 114 -6.24 22.41 -18.25
C GLN A 114 -5.15 21.43 -18.69
N GLN A 115 -5.15 21.02 -19.96
CA GLN A 115 -4.08 20.19 -20.51
C GLN A 115 -2.75 20.95 -20.51
N ASP A 116 -2.76 22.22 -20.92
CA ASP A 116 -1.59 23.10 -20.88
C ASP A 116 -1.02 23.24 -19.46
N ASP A 117 -1.89 23.41 -18.46
CA ASP A 117 -1.51 23.43 -17.05
C ASP A 117 -0.81 22.11 -16.64
N ILE A 118 -1.34 20.95 -17.05
CA ILE A 118 -0.73 19.64 -16.76
C ILE A 118 0.64 19.49 -17.44
N VAL A 119 0.78 19.95 -18.69
CA VAL A 119 2.06 19.92 -19.41
C VAL A 119 3.10 20.79 -18.69
N LEU A 120 2.72 22.00 -18.28
CA LEU A 120 3.59 22.90 -17.53
C LEU A 120 4.01 22.28 -16.19
N LEU A 121 3.06 21.66 -15.46
CA LEU A 121 3.37 20.97 -14.20
C LEU A 121 4.36 19.82 -14.40
N ASN A 122 4.24 19.04 -15.48
CA ASN A 122 5.16 17.94 -15.79
C ASN A 122 6.60 18.45 -16.09
N GLN A 123 6.75 19.68 -16.57
CA GLN A 123 8.05 20.31 -16.80
C GLN A 123 8.66 20.91 -15.53
N LEU A 124 7.82 21.42 -14.62
CA LEU A 124 8.27 22.11 -13.40
C LEU A 124 8.53 21.15 -12.23
N LEU A 125 7.76 20.06 -12.13
CA LEU A 125 7.82 19.14 -11.00
C LEU A 125 8.76 17.98 -11.31
N LEU A 126 9.81 17.83 -10.50
CA LEU A 126 10.72 16.70 -10.54
C LEU A 126 10.45 15.77 -9.35
N PHE A 127 10.34 14.48 -9.63
CA PHE A 127 10.12 13.45 -8.62
C PHE A 127 11.32 12.52 -8.52
N GLU A 128 11.46 11.87 -7.36
CA GLU A 128 12.48 10.85 -7.17
C GLU A 128 12.36 9.73 -8.23
N GLY A 129 13.49 9.29 -8.76
CA GLY A 129 13.53 8.29 -9.83
C GLY A 129 13.20 8.82 -11.22
N THR A 130 12.91 10.12 -11.41
CA THR A 130 12.74 10.71 -12.74
C THR A 130 14.02 11.37 -13.24
N ASN A 131 14.26 11.31 -14.56
CA ASN A 131 15.41 11.97 -15.17
C ASN A 131 15.19 13.50 -15.17
N PRO A 132 16.04 14.31 -14.51
CA PRO A 132 15.85 15.76 -14.43
C PRO A 132 15.88 16.49 -15.77
N HIS A 133 16.53 15.92 -16.78
CA HIS A 133 16.67 16.49 -18.12
C HIS A 133 15.63 15.95 -19.11
N ASN A 134 14.92 14.89 -18.74
CA ASN A 134 13.80 14.36 -19.51
C ASN A 134 12.83 13.61 -18.58
N PRO A 135 11.94 14.33 -17.88
CA PRO A 135 11.02 13.72 -16.91
C PRO A 135 10.18 12.60 -17.53
N ASP A 136 9.83 12.70 -18.82
CA ASP A 136 9.00 11.73 -19.55
C ASP A 136 9.71 10.42 -19.90
N LEU A 137 11.01 10.32 -19.67
CA LEU A 137 11.76 9.08 -19.90
C LEU A 137 11.35 8.02 -18.88
N LEU A 138 10.81 6.91 -19.39
CA LEU A 138 10.60 5.68 -18.62
C LEU A 138 11.90 4.88 -18.57
N GLU A 139 12.38 4.52 -17.39
CA GLU A 139 13.49 3.57 -17.28
C GLU A 139 12.95 2.13 -17.25
N LEU A 140 13.59 1.23 -18.00
CA LEU A 140 13.13 -0.17 -18.12
C LEU A 140 13.17 -0.93 -16.78
N SER A 141 14.01 -0.48 -15.83
CA SER A 141 14.06 -0.95 -14.45
C SER A 141 12.80 -0.64 -13.65
N ASP A 142 11.91 0.20 -14.15
CA ASP A 142 10.74 0.69 -13.39
C ASP A 142 9.44 -0.01 -13.79
N LEU A 143 9.51 -0.98 -14.71
CA LEU A 143 8.35 -1.80 -15.05
C LEU A 143 8.09 -2.85 -13.96
N PRO A 144 6.85 -2.98 -13.47
CA PRO A 144 6.51 -4.05 -12.54
C PRO A 144 6.70 -5.41 -13.20
N HIS A 145 7.17 -6.39 -12.42
CA HIS A 145 7.23 -7.77 -12.88
C HIS A 145 5.83 -8.25 -13.32
N PRO A 146 5.68 -8.94 -14.45
CA PRO A 146 4.36 -9.31 -15.02
C PRO A 146 3.52 -10.18 -14.09
N MET A 147 4.16 -10.86 -13.12
CA MET A 147 3.45 -11.67 -12.14
C MET A 147 2.85 -10.88 -10.98
N LEU A 148 3.21 -9.60 -10.82
CA LEU A 148 2.70 -8.79 -9.71
C LEU A 148 1.19 -8.61 -9.80
N GLU A 149 0.66 -8.30 -10.99
CA GLU A 149 -0.80 -8.18 -11.19
C GLU A 149 -1.52 -9.52 -10.94
N LYS A 150 -0.95 -10.63 -11.43
CA LYS A 150 -1.48 -11.98 -11.18
C LYS A 150 -1.49 -12.30 -9.68
N LEU A 151 -0.41 -11.96 -8.97
CA LEU A 151 -0.29 -12.13 -7.53
C LEU A 151 -1.40 -11.35 -6.80
N ILE A 152 -1.57 -10.07 -7.11
CA ILE A 152 -2.58 -9.22 -6.46
C ILE A 152 -3.98 -9.78 -6.71
N GLN A 153 -4.31 -10.17 -7.93
CA GLN A 153 -5.61 -10.77 -8.26
C GLN A 153 -5.89 -12.03 -7.42
N MET A 154 -4.88 -12.86 -7.21
CA MET A 154 -5.01 -14.04 -6.36
C MET A 154 -5.14 -13.70 -4.88
N LEU A 155 -4.40 -12.70 -4.39
CA LEU A 155 -4.46 -12.25 -3.00
C LEU A 155 -5.81 -11.64 -2.62
N LEU A 156 -6.56 -11.11 -3.59
CA LEU A 156 -7.94 -10.67 -3.40
C LEU A 156 -8.90 -11.86 -3.16
N LEU A 157 -8.50 -13.09 -3.51
CA LEU A 157 -9.31 -14.30 -3.35
C LEU A 157 -8.88 -15.13 -2.13
N ASP A 158 -7.59 -15.42 -1.98
CA ASP A 158 -7.04 -16.17 -0.84
C ASP A 158 -5.57 -15.79 -0.61
N SER A 159 -5.15 -15.79 0.64
CA SER A 159 -3.74 -15.57 1.04
C SER A 159 -2.92 -16.88 1.06
N HIS A 160 -3.56 -18.05 0.89
CA HIS A 160 -2.86 -19.33 0.75
C HIS A 160 -2.45 -19.55 -0.71
N LEU A 161 -1.14 -19.56 -0.95
CA LEU A 161 -0.58 -19.63 -2.29
C LEU A 161 0.43 -20.77 -2.40
N LEU A 162 0.46 -21.40 -3.56
CA LEU A 162 1.57 -22.22 -4.02
C LEU A 162 2.38 -21.35 -4.98
N ILE A 163 3.57 -20.95 -4.55
CA ILE A 163 4.49 -20.15 -5.36
C ILE A 163 5.61 -21.03 -5.88
N THR A 164 6.02 -20.79 -7.13
CA THR A 164 7.18 -21.44 -7.73
C THR A 164 8.23 -20.37 -8.00
N ILE A 165 9.41 -20.54 -7.41
CA ILE A 165 10.51 -19.57 -7.38
C ILE A 165 11.73 -20.16 -8.09
N LYS A 166 12.43 -19.32 -8.86
CA LYS A 166 13.75 -19.62 -9.42
C LYS A 166 14.84 -19.21 -8.42
N GLU A 167 15.50 -20.18 -7.80
CA GLU A 167 16.65 -19.96 -6.93
C GLU A 167 17.94 -20.36 -7.65
N LYS A 168 18.71 -19.36 -8.13
CA LYS A 168 19.96 -19.59 -8.88
C LYS A 168 19.76 -20.52 -10.09
N LYS A 169 19.97 -21.83 -9.93
CA LYS A 169 19.81 -22.89 -10.95
C LYS A 169 18.67 -23.87 -10.66
N GLU A 170 18.02 -23.78 -9.51
CA GLU A 170 16.95 -24.69 -9.11
C GLU A 170 15.59 -23.98 -9.16
N ILE A 171 14.55 -24.76 -9.45
CA ILE A 171 13.16 -24.31 -9.37
C ILE A 171 12.55 -25.01 -8.17
N LYS A 172 12.03 -24.24 -7.21
CA LYS A 172 11.40 -24.77 -5.99
C LYS A 172 10.00 -24.22 -5.84
N SER A 173 9.11 -25.04 -5.28
CA SER A 173 7.74 -24.66 -5.00
C SER A 173 7.47 -24.64 -3.50
N TYR A 174 6.91 -23.54 -3.03
CA TYR A 174 6.60 -23.28 -1.64
C TYR A 174 5.10 -23.09 -1.46
N SER A 175 4.51 -23.86 -0.56
CA SER A 175 3.14 -23.64 -0.08
C SER A 175 3.21 -22.64 1.07
N ILE A 176 2.77 -21.40 0.82
CA ILE A 176 2.88 -20.29 1.76
C ILE A 176 1.52 -19.74 2.16
N TYR A 177 1.49 -19.11 3.32
CA TYR A 177 0.48 -18.12 3.68
C TYR A 177 1.10 -16.73 3.57
N LEU A 178 0.56 -15.87 2.71
CA LEU A 178 1.05 -14.50 2.56
C LEU A 178 0.75 -13.67 3.80
N LEU A 179 1.77 -13.07 4.39
CA LEU A 179 1.65 -12.14 5.51
C LEU A 179 1.56 -10.72 4.98
N HIS A 180 2.55 -10.32 4.17
CA HIS A 180 2.65 -9.00 3.57
C HIS A 180 3.20 -9.09 2.15
N LEU A 181 2.81 -8.13 1.32
CA LEU A 181 3.42 -7.82 0.04
C LEU A 181 3.81 -6.34 0.11
N TYR A 182 5.10 -6.05 0.00
CA TYR A 182 5.61 -4.69 0.15
C TYR A 182 6.70 -4.41 -0.89
N GLN A 183 7.02 -3.13 -1.05
CA GLN A 183 8.07 -2.66 -1.94
C GLN A 183 9.26 -2.16 -1.11
N GLU A 184 10.46 -2.59 -1.46
CA GLU A 184 11.72 -2.17 -0.84
C GLU A 184 12.76 -1.94 -1.94
N LYS A 185 13.42 -0.76 -1.95
CA LYS A 185 14.42 -0.38 -2.98
C LYS A 185 13.91 -0.61 -4.42
N SER A 186 12.67 -0.18 -4.67
CA SER A 186 11.94 -0.36 -5.94
C SER A 186 11.58 -1.81 -6.31
N GLN A 187 11.90 -2.83 -5.50
CA GLN A 187 11.56 -4.23 -5.75
C GLN A 187 10.39 -4.70 -4.88
N TRP A 188 9.51 -5.54 -5.43
CA TRP A 188 8.44 -6.14 -4.66
C TRP A 188 8.90 -7.43 -3.95
N ILE A 189 8.57 -7.53 -2.66
CA ILE A 189 8.93 -8.67 -1.82
C ILE A 189 7.67 -9.29 -1.23
N ILE A 190 7.55 -10.60 -1.41
CA ILE A 190 6.57 -11.43 -0.73
C ILE A 190 7.14 -11.85 0.62
N GLU A 191 6.44 -11.51 1.68
CA GLU A 191 6.67 -12.07 3.00
C GLU A 191 5.65 -13.16 3.28
N GLY A 192 6.11 -14.41 3.29
CA GLY A 192 5.26 -15.59 3.45
C GLY A 192 5.63 -16.42 4.65
N PHE A 193 4.64 -17.09 5.24
CA PHE A 193 4.85 -18.19 6.17
C PHE A 193 4.83 -19.51 5.41
N ASP A 194 5.96 -20.21 5.35
CA ASP A 194 6.09 -21.54 4.76
C ASP A 194 5.29 -22.55 5.58
N LEU A 195 4.25 -23.15 4.98
CA LEU A 195 3.35 -24.08 5.66
C LEU A 195 3.98 -25.45 5.93
N LYS A 196 5.08 -25.81 5.25
CA LYS A 196 5.78 -27.07 5.46
C LYS A 196 6.83 -26.94 6.57
N GLU A 197 7.68 -25.92 6.45
CA GLU A 197 8.79 -25.67 7.37
C GLU A 197 8.36 -24.86 8.61
N GLU A 198 7.14 -24.32 8.60
CA GLU A 198 6.57 -23.45 9.63
C GLU A 198 7.48 -22.25 9.96
N LYS A 199 8.10 -21.66 8.94
CA LYS A 199 9.04 -20.54 9.07
C LYS A 199 8.66 -19.38 8.15
N LYS A 200 8.96 -18.18 8.60
CA LYS A 200 8.85 -16.96 7.78
C LYS A 200 9.94 -16.97 6.70
N ARG A 201 9.57 -16.66 5.47
CA ARG A 201 10.47 -16.57 4.32
C ARG A 201 10.13 -15.34 3.48
N MET A 202 11.14 -14.83 2.79
CA MET A 202 11.05 -13.69 1.91
C MET A 202 11.35 -14.12 0.48
N PHE A 203 10.51 -13.72 -0.46
CA PHE A 203 10.65 -14.08 -1.87
C PHE A 203 10.53 -12.82 -2.72
N PRO A 204 11.58 -12.40 -3.44
CA PRO A 204 11.46 -11.35 -4.45
C PRO A 204 10.46 -11.76 -5.52
N VAL A 205 9.53 -10.87 -5.89
CA VAL A 205 8.53 -11.14 -6.93
C VAL A 205 9.18 -11.39 -8.29
N ASP A 206 10.36 -10.81 -8.53
CA ASP A 206 11.14 -11.00 -9.76
C ASP A 206 11.66 -12.43 -9.96
N HIS A 207 11.73 -13.23 -8.89
CA HIS A 207 12.13 -14.63 -8.95
C HIS A 207 10.94 -15.58 -9.14
N LEU A 208 9.72 -15.05 -9.18
CA LEU A 208 8.51 -15.82 -9.30
C LEU A 208 8.36 -16.33 -10.74
N ILE A 209 8.02 -17.61 -10.88
CA ILE A 209 7.74 -18.26 -12.17
C ILE A 209 6.25 -18.57 -12.29
N ASN A 210 5.64 -19.09 -11.21
CA ASN A 210 4.21 -19.39 -11.18
C ASN A 210 3.59 -19.15 -9.80
N ILE A 211 2.28 -18.92 -9.79
CA ILE A 211 1.44 -18.74 -8.60
C ILE A 211 0.15 -19.50 -8.83
N GLU A 212 -0.23 -20.32 -7.87
CA GLU A 212 -1.47 -21.09 -7.87
C GLU A 212 -2.15 -21.01 -6.49
N PRO A 213 -3.49 -21.08 -6.41
CA PRO A 213 -4.18 -21.08 -5.14
C PRO A 213 -3.87 -22.39 -4.41
N TYR A 214 -3.50 -22.30 -3.13
CA TYR A 214 -3.22 -23.50 -2.33
C TYR A 214 -4.42 -23.89 -1.49
N THR A 215 -5.16 -24.91 -1.95
CA THR A 215 -6.32 -25.41 -1.23
C THR A 215 -5.93 -26.60 -0.35
N THR A 216 -5.95 -26.41 0.98
CA THR A 216 -5.73 -27.48 1.96
C THR A 216 -6.96 -27.73 2.82
N LYS A 217 -7.18 -28.99 3.23
CA LYS A 217 -8.27 -29.39 4.14
C LYS A 217 -8.07 -28.86 5.57
N LYS A 218 -6.83 -28.50 5.96
CA LYS A 218 -6.49 -27.86 7.24
C LYS A 218 -5.94 -26.46 6.98
N LYS A 219 -6.79 -25.51 6.58
CA LYS A 219 -6.37 -24.10 6.49
C LYS A 219 -5.99 -23.61 7.89
N LEU A 220 -4.72 -23.27 8.09
CA LEU A 220 -4.33 -22.55 9.30
C LEU A 220 -4.93 -21.14 9.20
N ASN A 221 -5.67 -20.75 10.23
CA ASN A 221 -6.20 -19.38 10.30
C ASN A 221 -5.05 -18.40 10.60
N LYS A 222 -5.12 -17.18 10.05
CA LYS A 222 -4.18 -16.08 10.27
C LYS A 222 -3.74 -15.93 11.73
N LYS A 223 -4.69 -16.01 12.67
CA LYS A 223 -4.41 -15.92 14.12
C LYS A 223 -3.43 -16.99 14.59
N LYS A 224 -3.62 -18.25 14.19
CA LYS A 224 -2.73 -19.36 14.56
C LYS A 224 -1.34 -19.21 13.94
N ILE A 225 -1.26 -18.70 12.72
CA ILE A 225 0.02 -18.42 12.06
C ILE A 225 0.75 -17.30 12.80
N LEU A 226 0.04 -16.23 13.16
CA LEU A 226 0.62 -15.12 13.92
C LEU A 226 1.04 -15.53 15.33
N GLU A 227 0.29 -16.39 16.01
CA GLU A 227 0.68 -16.98 17.30
C GLU A 227 1.93 -17.86 17.18
N LYS A 228 2.06 -18.64 16.09
CA LYS A 228 3.27 -19.43 15.82
C LYS A 228 4.48 -18.55 15.51
N LEU A 229 4.27 -17.41 14.88
CA LEU A 229 5.31 -16.41 14.61
C LEU A 229 5.71 -15.67 15.90
N SER A 230 4.74 -15.22 16.70
CA SER A 230 5.00 -14.49 17.94
C SER A 230 5.77 -15.32 18.96
N LYS A 231 5.52 -16.64 19.03
CA LYS A 231 6.29 -17.57 19.88
C LYS A 231 7.72 -17.80 19.40
N LYS A 232 8.05 -17.46 18.13
CA LYS A 232 9.42 -17.51 17.59
C LYS A 232 10.12 -16.15 17.66
N ASP A 233 9.37 -15.05 17.72
CA ASP A 233 9.87 -13.67 17.87
C ASP A 233 10.18 -13.26 19.33
N GLU A 234 10.19 -14.20 20.28
CA GLU A 234 10.42 -13.92 21.71
C GLU A 234 11.84 -13.44 22.07
N ALA A 235 12.80 -13.46 21.13
CA ALA A 235 14.16 -12.99 21.38
C ALA A 235 14.39 -11.61 20.74
N ILE A 236 13.81 -10.53 21.28
CA ILE A 236 14.33 -9.20 20.96
C ILE A 236 15.77 -9.16 21.44
N ASN A 237 16.72 -8.91 20.54
CA ASN A 237 18.15 -8.83 20.88
C ASN A 237 18.79 -7.51 20.43
N LEU A 238 18.03 -6.63 19.76
CA LEU A 238 18.45 -5.28 19.42
C LEU A 238 17.39 -4.27 19.89
N VAL A 239 17.80 -3.39 20.80
CA VAL A 239 17.00 -2.28 21.31
C VAL A 239 17.80 -0.98 21.21
N LEU A 240 17.31 -0.04 20.42
CA LEU A 240 17.92 1.28 20.21
C LEU A 240 16.95 2.39 20.60
N GLU A 241 17.42 3.42 21.27
CA GLU A 241 16.70 4.70 21.36
C GLU A 241 17.24 5.66 20.31
N LEU A 242 16.32 6.27 19.57
CA LEU A 242 16.63 7.17 18.47
C LEU A 242 16.23 8.59 18.86
N GLY A 243 17.18 9.52 18.75
CA GLY A 243 16.91 10.95 18.79
C GLY A 243 16.44 11.51 17.44
N PRO A 244 16.16 12.81 17.34
CA PRO A 244 15.58 13.44 16.15
C PRO A 244 16.38 13.23 14.87
N LYS A 245 17.72 13.24 14.95
CA LYS A 245 18.59 13.05 13.76
C LYS A 245 18.59 11.60 13.31
N ALA A 246 18.64 10.66 14.25
CA ALA A 246 18.55 9.24 13.93
C ALA A 246 17.16 8.86 13.38
N ILE A 247 16.09 9.46 13.90
CA ILE A 247 14.73 9.33 13.34
C ILE A 247 14.68 9.88 11.91
N ALA A 248 15.32 11.03 11.64
CA ALA A 248 15.38 11.58 10.29
C ALA A 248 16.13 10.64 9.33
N GLN A 249 17.23 10.02 9.76
CA GLN A 249 17.94 9.01 8.97
C GLN A 249 17.10 7.75 8.78
N PHE A 250 16.46 7.24 9.83
CA PHE A 250 15.52 6.13 9.78
C PHE A 250 14.43 6.35 8.71
N LYS A 251 13.85 7.56 8.67
CA LYS A 251 12.83 7.94 7.68
C LYS A 251 13.37 7.95 6.24
N LYS A 252 14.66 8.26 6.04
CA LYS A 252 15.30 8.17 4.71
C LYS A 252 15.55 6.72 4.32
N TYR A 253 15.98 5.89 5.27
CA TYR A 253 16.30 4.49 4.99
C TYR A 253 16.22 3.64 6.27
N HIS A 254 15.40 2.59 6.21
CA HIS A 254 15.35 1.51 7.20
C HIS A 254 14.93 0.20 6.53
N PRO A 255 15.40 -0.95 7.02
CA PRO A 255 14.90 -2.25 6.59
C PRO A 255 13.41 -2.40 6.92
N PHE A 256 12.59 -2.93 6.00
CA PHE A 256 11.13 -2.96 6.16
C PHE A 256 10.63 -3.71 7.40
N LYS A 257 11.37 -4.74 7.86
CA LYS A 257 11.01 -5.50 9.08
C LYS A 257 11.08 -4.67 10.36
N ILE A 258 11.74 -3.52 10.31
CA ILE A 258 12.13 -2.74 11.47
C ILE A 258 11.17 -1.55 11.61
N SER A 259 10.51 -1.45 12.75
CA SER A 259 9.62 -0.34 13.07
C SER A 259 10.00 0.34 14.38
N ILE A 260 9.76 1.64 14.46
CA ILE A 260 10.05 2.45 15.64
C ILE A 260 8.74 2.81 16.36
N SER A 261 8.79 2.84 17.68
CA SER A 261 7.70 3.32 18.54
C SER A 261 8.07 4.68 19.11
N TYR A 262 7.34 5.73 18.74
CA TYR A 262 7.57 7.08 19.27
C TYR A 262 7.25 7.12 20.77
N THR A 263 8.16 7.71 21.55
CA THR A 263 8.02 7.78 23.02
C THR A 263 7.49 9.11 23.51
N ASN A 264 7.29 10.09 22.63
CA ASN A 264 6.70 11.38 22.98
C ASN A 264 5.73 11.90 21.90
N PRO A 265 4.81 12.83 22.25
CA PRO A 265 3.84 13.39 21.31
C PRO A 265 4.45 14.18 20.16
N TYR A 266 5.65 14.74 20.37
CA TYR A 266 6.38 15.53 19.36
C TYR A 266 7.19 14.67 18.39
N GLN A 267 7.12 13.34 18.50
CA GLN A 267 7.86 12.38 17.69
C GLN A 267 9.38 12.66 17.63
N SER A 268 9.94 13.27 18.67
CA SER A 268 11.36 13.64 18.72
C SER A 268 12.25 12.54 19.31
N THR A 269 11.65 11.55 19.97
CA THR A 269 12.34 10.35 20.46
C THR A 269 11.55 9.10 20.10
N ALA A 270 12.23 8.01 19.76
CA ALA A 270 11.62 6.74 19.44
C ALA A 270 12.44 5.56 19.95
N ILE A 271 11.78 4.45 20.25
CA ILE A 271 12.44 3.19 20.60
C ILE A 271 12.26 2.21 19.44
N LEU A 272 13.37 1.62 19.03
CA LEU A 272 13.44 0.50 18.11
C LEU A 272 13.58 -0.80 18.91
N LYS A 273 12.77 -1.80 18.57
CA LYS A 273 12.92 -3.17 19.08
C LYS A 273 12.82 -4.15 17.93
N THR A 274 13.85 -4.95 17.73
CA THR A 274 13.85 -5.99 16.69
C THR A 274 14.71 -7.18 17.09
N PHE A 275 14.47 -8.31 16.44
CA PHE A 275 15.37 -9.45 16.47
C PHE A 275 16.27 -9.43 15.23
N ILE A 276 17.56 -9.68 15.42
CA ILE A 276 18.54 -9.89 14.37
C ILE A 276 19.09 -11.31 14.47
N ASN A 277 19.07 -12.06 13.37
CA ASN A 277 19.67 -13.38 13.30
C ASN A 277 21.19 -13.29 13.12
N VAL A 278 21.93 -13.41 14.22
CA VAL A 278 23.41 -13.34 14.23
C VAL A 278 24.10 -14.42 13.41
N ASN A 279 23.42 -15.53 13.10
CA ASN A 279 23.98 -16.61 12.29
C ASN A 279 23.98 -16.30 10.78
N ASN A 280 23.32 -15.21 10.35
CA ASN A 280 23.26 -14.79 8.96
C ASN A 280 24.23 -13.62 8.72
N SER A 281 25.40 -13.91 8.14
CA SER A 281 26.47 -12.92 7.92
C SER A 281 26.04 -11.70 7.10
N ASP A 282 25.16 -11.92 6.11
CA ASP A 282 24.67 -10.84 5.24
C ASP A 282 23.74 -9.89 6.03
N GLU A 283 22.86 -10.45 6.85
CA GLU A 283 21.94 -9.68 7.71
C GLU A 283 22.72 -8.91 8.79
N VAL A 284 23.73 -9.52 9.41
CA VAL A 284 24.63 -8.83 10.35
C VAL A 284 25.32 -7.65 9.67
N THR A 285 25.88 -7.86 8.47
CA THR A 285 26.59 -6.82 7.72
C THR A 285 25.68 -5.66 7.31
N GLU A 286 24.46 -5.96 6.87
CA GLU A 286 23.46 -4.95 6.51
C GLU A 286 23.03 -4.13 7.73
N ILE A 287 22.80 -4.77 8.87
CA ILE A 287 22.44 -4.07 10.11
C ILE A 287 23.58 -3.20 10.62
N ILE A 288 24.84 -3.66 10.58
CA ILE A 288 26.00 -2.83 10.94
C ILE A 288 26.07 -1.57 10.06
N ASN A 289 25.96 -1.73 8.73
CA ASN A 289 25.93 -0.60 7.79
C ASN A 289 24.80 0.39 8.14
N TRP A 290 23.62 -0.16 8.43
CA TRP A 290 22.44 0.63 8.71
C TRP A 290 22.54 1.39 10.04
N VAL A 291 23.03 0.75 11.11
CA VAL A 291 23.25 1.39 12.41
C VAL A 291 24.26 2.53 12.28
N LEU A 292 25.33 2.37 11.50
CA LEU A 292 26.27 3.46 11.20
C LEU A 292 25.59 4.61 10.44
N PHE A 293 24.70 4.30 9.50
CA PHE A 293 23.94 5.29 8.75
C PHE A 293 22.99 6.13 9.62
N LEU A 294 22.41 5.56 10.69
CA LEU A 294 21.60 6.30 11.66
C LEU A 294 22.39 7.42 12.37
N GLY A 295 23.72 7.28 12.43
CA GLY A 295 24.63 8.25 13.00
C GLY A 295 24.67 8.21 14.53
N LYS A 296 25.23 9.27 15.13
CA LYS A 296 25.55 9.32 16.57
C LYS A 296 24.36 9.59 17.51
N ASP A 297 23.19 9.91 16.97
CA ASP A 297 22.00 10.29 17.76
C ASP A 297 21.19 9.05 18.16
N ILE A 298 21.90 7.99 18.55
CA ILE A 298 21.36 6.70 18.97
C ILE A 298 21.90 6.35 20.34
N THR A 299 21.07 5.72 21.18
CA THR A 299 21.49 5.12 22.45
C THR A 299 21.23 3.62 22.38
N ILE A 300 22.26 2.81 22.55
CA ILE A 300 22.16 1.35 22.50
C ILE A 300 21.72 0.85 23.88
N ARG A 301 20.58 0.18 23.97
CA ARG A 301 20.11 -0.48 25.21
C ARG A 301 20.44 -1.96 25.23
N GLU A 302 20.20 -2.64 24.11
CA GLU A 302 20.55 -4.05 23.91
C GLU A 302 21.07 -4.21 22.47
N MET A 303 22.12 -4.99 22.28
CA MET A 303 22.69 -5.29 20.97
C MET A 303 23.48 -6.61 21.05
N PRO A 304 23.42 -7.48 20.03
CA PRO A 304 24.23 -8.70 19.99
C PRO A 304 25.73 -8.37 19.89
N GLU A 305 26.57 -9.22 20.50
CA GLU A 305 28.02 -9.01 20.56
C GLU A 305 28.66 -8.95 19.17
N GLU A 306 28.16 -9.74 18.21
CA GLU A 306 28.66 -9.79 16.84
C GLU A 306 28.47 -8.47 16.10
N ILE A 307 27.34 -7.79 16.34
CA ILE A 307 27.07 -6.46 15.75
C ILE A 307 27.95 -5.41 16.42
N LEU A 308 28.10 -5.47 17.74
CA LEU A 308 28.95 -4.54 18.49
C LEU A 308 30.42 -4.65 18.05
N ALA A 309 30.94 -5.87 17.92
CA ALA A 309 32.30 -6.14 17.45
C ALA A 309 32.50 -5.61 16.01
N GLY A 310 31.55 -5.87 15.11
CA GLY A 310 31.62 -5.38 13.73
C GLY A 310 31.51 -3.85 13.60
N LEU A 311 30.76 -3.19 14.50
CA LEU A 311 30.75 -1.72 14.59
C LEU A 311 32.11 -1.18 15.06
N GLN A 312 32.70 -1.78 16.09
CA GLN A 312 34.01 -1.38 16.61
C GLN A 312 35.12 -1.57 15.56
N GLU A 313 35.16 -2.71 14.88
CA GLU A 313 36.13 -2.99 13.81
C GLU A 313 36.08 -1.89 12.73
N ARG A 314 34.88 -1.52 12.27
CA ARG A 314 34.71 -0.48 11.25
C ARG A 314 35.06 0.91 11.72
N LEU A 315 34.85 1.23 12.99
CA LEU A 315 35.28 2.51 13.56
C LEU A 315 36.82 2.57 13.69
N CYS A 316 37.47 1.45 14.03
CA CYS A 316 38.92 1.34 14.09
C CYS A 316 39.60 1.46 12.71
N LEU A 317 38.95 0.99 11.62
CA LEU A 317 39.48 1.16 10.26
C LEU A 317 39.75 2.62 9.87
N TYR A 318 39.10 3.58 10.52
CA TYR A 318 39.24 5.01 10.25
C TYR A 318 39.89 5.80 11.40
N SER A 319 40.36 5.12 12.45
CA SER A 319 41.13 5.70 13.56
C SER A 319 42.41 4.87 13.74
N PRO A 320 43.50 5.18 12.99
CA PRO A 320 44.75 4.45 13.07
C PRO A 320 45.45 4.56 14.43
#